data_AF-A0A1K2H587-F1
#
_entry.id   AF-A0A1K2H587-F1
#
_cell.length_a   1.000
_cell.length_b   1.000
_cell.length_c   1.000
_cell.angle_alpha   90.00
_cell.angle_beta   90.00
_cell.angle_gamma   90.00
#
_symmetry.space_group_name_H-M   'P 1'
#
loop_
_entity.id
_entity.type
_entity.pdbx_description
1 polymer ?
#
loop_
_entity_poly.entity_id
_entity_poly.type
_entity_poly.pdbx_seq_one_letter_code
_entity_poly.pdbx_strand_id
1 'polypeptide(L)'
;MNNWTNEIINRLDTAYNARFEKEKSLVFLNDAYQNLLFLKLKYTIDEDTELSNFATSFMEVRDLFINELSDRYPENYAQVACQIQKLHDLNGHLSTNI
;
A
#
# COMPACT_ATOMS: atom_id res chain seq x y z
N MET A 1 -10.91 9.32 8.72
CA MET A 1 -10.47 8.07 8.06
C MET A 1 -8.95 7.96 7.88
N ASN A 2 -8.21 9.09 7.89
CA ASN A 2 -6.76 9.16 7.58
C ASN A 2 -5.85 8.22 8.36
N ASN A 3 -6.12 7.91 9.63
CA ASN A 3 -5.18 7.08 10.40
C ASN A 3 -4.98 5.68 9.82
N TRP A 4 -5.99 5.07 9.20
CA TRP A 4 -5.87 3.71 8.67
C TRP A 4 -5.19 3.69 7.30
N THR A 5 -5.50 4.62 6.41
CA THR A 5 -4.85 4.72 5.10
C THR A 5 -3.39 5.16 5.24
N ASN A 6 -3.10 6.09 6.17
CA ASN A 6 -1.72 6.44 6.55
C ASN A 6 -0.96 5.22 7.07
N GLU A 7 -1.59 4.40 7.90
CA GLU A 7 -0.95 3.24 8.48
C GLU A 7 -0.69 2.13 7.43
N ILE A 8 -1.60 1.97 6.46
CA ILE A 8 -1.38 1.10 5.30
C ILE A 8 -0.15 1.56 4.51
N ILE A 9 -0.03 2.87 4.25
CA ILE A 9 1.12 3.45 3.56
C ILE A 9 2.41 3.26 4.36
N ASN A 10 2.42 3.56 5.65
CA ASN A 10 3.61 3.39 6.50
C ASN A 10 4.14 1.95 6.45
N ARG A 11 3.23 0.97 6.49
CA ARG A 11 3.59 -0.46 6.38
C ARG A 11 4.12 -0.81 4.98
N LEU A 12 3.54 -0.24 3.93
CA LEU A 12 4.02 -0.41 2.56
C LEU A 12 5.42 0.20 2.36
N ASP A 13 5.68 1.39 2.89
CA ASP A 13 7.01 2.02 2.88
C ASP A 13 8.03 1.18 3.66
N THR A 14 7.61 0.65 4.81
CA THR A 14 8.46 -0.23 5.62
C THR A 14 8.80 -1.53 4.87
N ALA A 15 7.83 -2.11 4.17
CA ALA A 15 8.07 -3.24 3.28
C ALA A 15 9.08 -2.89 2.17
N TYR A 16 8.92 -1.73 1.53
CA TYR A 16 9.84 -1.25 0.49
C TYR A 16 11.25 -1.04 1.01
N ASN A 17 11.41 -0.47 2.21
CA ASN A 17 12.70 -0.32 2.85
C ASN A 17 13.35 -1.67 3.19
N ALA A 18 12.54 -2.67 3.54
CA ALA A 18 12.97 -4.04 3.81
C ALA A 18 12.99 -4.96 2.57
N ARG A 19 12.83 -4.43 1.34
CA ARG A 19 12.59 -5.24 0.12
C ARG A 19 13.63 -6.31 -0.18
N PHE A 20 14.89 -6.11 0.23
CA PHE A 20 15.96 -7.11 0.05
C PHE A 20 15.93 -8.23 1.10
N GLU A 21 15.13 -8.07 2.16
CA GLU A 21 14.83 -9.09 3.17
C GLU A 21 13.41 -9.62 2.92
N LYS A 22 13.28 -10.53 1.94
CA LYS A 22 11.99 -11.01 1.42
C LYS A 22 10.97 -11.36 2.51
N GLU A 23 11.36 -12.14 3.51
CA GLU A 23 10.47 -12.57 4.58
C GLU A 23 9.93 -11.37 5.39
N LYS A 24 10.80 -10.42 5.76
CA LYS A 24 10.38 -9.22 6.48
C LYS A 24 9.47 -8.35 5.62
N SER A 25 9.80 -8.16 4.35
CA SER A 25 8.96 -7.37 3.44
C SER A 25 7.56 -7.98 3.28
N LEU A 26 7.46 -9.31 3.12
CA LEU A 26 6.19 -10.01 3.05
C LEU A 26 5.34 -9.86 4.32
N VAL A 27 5.96 -9.86 5.52
CA VAL A 27 5.24 -9.61 6.78
C VAL A 27 4.60 -8.21 6.75
N PHE A 28 5.36 -7.17 6.39
CA PHE A 28 4.83 -5.81 6.33
C PHE A 28 3.75 -5.63 5.25
N LEU A 29 3.89 -6.28 4.08
CA LEU A 29 2.86 -6.29 3.04
C LEU A 29 1.57 -6.98 3.50
N ASN A 30 1.70 -8.09 4.22
CA ASN A 30 0.54 -8.77 4.80
C ASN A 30 -0.12 -7.90 5.87
N ASP A 31 0.64 -7.26 6.76
CA ASP A 31 0.11 -6.35 7.76
C ASP A 31 -0.64 -5.19 7.12
N ALA A 32 -0.08 -4.58 6.07
CA ALA A 32 -0.74 -3.53 5.30
C ALA A 32 -2.08 -4.01 4.73
N TYR A 33 -2.10 -5.22 4.15
CA TYR A 33 -3.33 -5.83 3.61
C TYR A 33 -4.37 -6.11 4.69
N GLN A 34 -3.98 -6.60 5.86
CA GLN A 34 -4.90 -6.81 6.98
C GLN A 34 -5.58 -5.49 7.39
N ASN A 35 -4.85 -4.37 7.42
CA ASN A 35 -5.48 -3.08 7.70
C ASN A 35 -6.48 -2.65 6.63
N LEU A 36 -6.20 -2.95 5.36
CA LEU A 36 -7.17 -2.70 4.30
C LEU A 36 -8.45 -3.53 4.51
N LEU A 37 -8.33 -4.80 4.90
CA LEU A 37 -9.48 -5.63 5.24
C LEU A 37 -10.26 -5.09 6.44
N PHE A 38 -9.56 -4.64 7.49
CA PHE A 38 -10.20 -3.98 8.63
C PHE A 38 -10.91 -2.69 8.23
N LEU A 39 -10.30 -1.89 7.36
CA LEU A 39 -10.90 -0.69 6.81
C LEU A 39 -12.18 -1.03 6.02
N LYS A 40 -12.14 -2.06 5.17
CA LYS A 40 -13.30 -2.58 4.41
C LYS A 40 -14.43 -3.08 5.29
N LEU A 41 -14.09 -3.69 6.43
CA LEU A 41 -15.08 -4.20 7.38
C LEU A 41 -15.73 -3.06 8.19
N LYS A 42 -14.94 -2.05 8.56
CA LYS A 42 -15.37 -0.97 9.46
C LYS A 42 -16.08 0.18 8.72
N TYR A 43 -15.76 0.37 7.45
CA TYR A 43 -16.30 1.44 6.60
C TYR A 43 -16.90 0.83 5.34
N THR A 44 -18.05 1.32 4.90
CA THR A 44 -18.65 0.95 3.62
C THR A 44 -17.84 1.55 2.47
N ILE A 45 -16.64 1.01 2.20
CA ILE A 45 -15.69 1.57 1.23
C ILE A 45 -16.33 1.73 -0.16
N ASP A 46 -17.28 0.86 -0.51
CA ASP A 46 -17.96 0.90 -1.80
C ASP A 46 -18.82 2.17 -2.01
N GLU A 47 -19.15 2.90 -0.93
CA GLU A 47 -19.88 4.16 -0.99
C GLU A 47 -18.94 5.37 -1.15
N ASP A 48 -17.64 5.22 -0.84
CA ASP A 48 -16.61 6.26 -0.96
C ASP A 48 -15.70 5.97 -2.15
N THR A 49 -15.90 6.72 -3.23
CA THR A 49 -15.15 6.54 -4.49
C THR A 49 -13.65 6.76 -4.30
N GLU A 50 -13.23 7.70 -3.45
CA GLU A 50 -11.81 7.98 -3.22
C GLU A 50 -11.16 6.85 -2.43
N LEU A 51 -11.86 6.33 -1.41
CA LEU A 51 -11.38 5.22 -0.60
C LEU A 51 -11.36 3.90 -1.38
N SER A 52 -12.34 3.68 -2.26
CA SER A 52 -12.38 2.54 -3.17
C SER A 52 -11.24 2.58 -4.20
N ASN A 53 -10.95 3.77 -4.75
CA ASN A 53 -9.79 3.98 -5.62
C ASN A 53 -8.47 3.69 -4.88
N PHE A 54 -8.29 4.24 -3.67
CA PHE A 54 -7.13 3.95 -2.84
C PHE A 54 -6.96 2.45 -2.57
N ALA A 55 -8.04 1.77 -2.18
CA ALA A 55 -8.03 0.33 -1.90
C ALA A 55 -7.62 -0.50 -3.12
N THR A 56 -8.09 -0.11 -4.31
CA THR A 56 -7.77 -0.79 -5.56
C THR A 56 -6.30 -0.56 -5.94
N SER A 57 -5.84 0.68 -5.92
CA SER A 57 -4.43 1.01 -6.21
C SER A 57 -3.47 0.33 -5.23
N PHE A 58 -3.81 0.26 -3.94
CA PHE A 58 -2.99 -0.47 -2.96
C PHE A 58 -2.82 -1.94 -3.34
N MET A 59 -3.91 -2.62 -3.75
CA MET A 59 -3.86 -4.04 -4.14
C MET A 59 -2.96 -4.25 -5.36
N GLU A 60 -3.04 -3.37 -6.35
CA GLU A 60 -2.17 -3.40 -7.54
C GLU A 60 -0.70 -3.21 -7.17
N VAL A 61 -0.38 -2.24 -6.30
CA VAL A 61 0.99 -2.01 -5.83
C VAL A 61 1.52 -3.23 -5.07
N ARG A 62 0.71 -3.81 -4.18
CA ARG A 62 1.08 -4.99 -3.40
C ARG A 62 1.38 -6.17 -4.32
N ASP A 63 0.53 -6.46 -5.28
CA ASP A 63 0.70 -7.61 -6.17
C ASP A 63 1.92 -7.43 -7.08
N LEU A 64 2.14 -6.22 -7.60
CA LEU A 64 3.39 -5.88 -8.30
C LEU A 64 4.61 -6.12 -7.39
N PHE A 65 4.58 -5.61 -6.16
CA PHE A 65 5.70 -5.72 -5.24
C PHE A 65 5.98 -7.19 -4.86
N ILE A 66 4.96 -8.02 -4.66
CA ILE A 66 5.13 -9.46 -4.42
C ILE A 66 5.83 -10.15 -5.60
N ASN A 67 5.51 -9.77 -6.84
CA ASN A 67 6.16 -10.32 -8.03
C ASN A 67 7.65 -9.95 -8.09
N GLU A 68 8.00 -8.73 -7.67
CA GLU A 68 9.39 -8.25 -7.67
C GLU A 68 10.21 -8.78 -6.47
N LEU A 69 9.57 -9.28 -5.40
CA LEU A 69 10.24 -9.71 -4.16
C LEU A 69 11.18 -10.93 -4.29
N SER A 70 11.24 -11.58 -5.45
CA SER A 70 12.30 -12.56 -5.77
C SER A 70 13.61 -11.91 -6.22
N ASP A 71 13.60 -10.62 -6.52
CA ASP A 71 14.70 -9.92 -7.17
C ASP A 71 15.62 -9.21 -6.17
N ARG A 72 16.94 -9.30 -6.43
CA ARG A 72 17.99 -8.64 -5.63
C ARG A 72 18.51 -7.36 -6.29
N TYR A 73 18.08 -7.04 -7.50
CA TYR A 73 18.50 -5.87 -8.26
C TYR A 73 17.61 -4.66 -7.93
N PRO A 74 18.17 -3.59 -7.34
CA PRO A 74 17.40 -2.41 -6.95
C PRO A 74 16.59 -1.77 -8.09
N GLU A 75 17.10 -1.82 -9.32
CA GLU A 75 16.49 -1.26 -10.52
C GLU A 75 15.11 -1.86 -10.84
N ASN A 76 14.88 -3.13 -10.50
CA ASN A 76 13.61 -3.82 -10.77
C ASN A 76 12.48 -3.32 -9.85
N TYR A 77 12.84 -2.62 -8.76
CA TYR A 77 11.89 -1.98 -7.85
C TYR A 77 11.56 -0.53 -8.21
N ALA A 78 12.06 0.00 -9.34
CA ALA A 78 11.77 1.38 -9.76
C ALA A 78 10.27 1.57 -10.03
N GLN A 79 9.61 0.58 -10.65
CA GLN A 79 8.18 0.63 -10.88
C GLN A 79 7.39 0.55 -9.56
N VAL A 80 7.83 -0.30 -8.62
CA VAL A 80 7.24 -0.38 -7.28
C VAL A 80 7.32 0.96 -6.56
N ALA A 81 8.48 1.62 -6.56
CA ALA A 81 8.64 2.94 -5.95
C ALA A 81 7.70 3.99 -6.56
N CYS A 82 7.58 4.01 -7.90
CA CYS A 82 6.68 4.93 -8.60
C CYS A 82 5.21 4.70 -8.19
N GLN A 83 4.79 3.45 -8.06
CA GLN A 83 3.41 3.12 -7.65
C GLN A 83 3.15 3.43 -6.18
N ILE A 84 4.14 3.21 -5.29
CA ILE A 84 4.07 3.64 -3.89
C ILE A 84 3.89 5.16 -3.81
N GLN A 85 4.65 5.94 -4.58
CA GLN A 85 4.51 7.40 -4.59
C GLN A 85 3.11 7.85 -5.03
N LYS A 86 2.55 7.24 -6.08
CA LYS A 86 1.16 7.55 -6.49
C LYS A 86 0.15 7.25 -5.39
N LEU A 87 0.39 6.20 -4.60
CA LEU A 87 -0.46 5.86 -3.47
C LEU A 87 -0.37 6.90 -2.35
N HIS A 88 0.84 7.44 -2.08
CA HIS A 88 1.03 8.61 -1.20
C HIS A 88 0.22 9.81 -1.67
N ASP A 89 0.27 10.13 -2.96
CA ASP A 89 -0.45 11.27 -3.52
C ASP A 89 -1.98 11.10 -3.36
N LEU A 90 -2.51 9.92 -3.67
CA LEU A 90 -3.93 9.56 -3.46
C LEU A 90 -4.35 9.72 -2.00
N ASN A 91 -3.52 9.27 -1.06
CA ASN A 91 -3.80 9.39 0.37
C ASN A 91 -3.71 10.85 0.88
N GLY A 92 -2.84 11.67 0.28
CA GLY A 92 -2.80 13.11 0.54
C GLY A 92 -4.11 13.81 0.17
N HIS A 93 -4.72 13.44 -0.95
CA HIS A 93 -6.02 13.96 -1.37
C HIS A 93 -7.16 13.56 -0.41
N LEU A 94 -7.21 12.29 -0.01
CA LEU A 94 -8.15 11.79 1.02
C LEU A 94 -8.06 12.57 2.33
N SER A 95 -6.85 13.01 2.70
CA SER A 95 -6.63 13.74 3.95
C SER A 95 -7.08 15.21 3.91
N THR A 96 -7.30 15.77 2.72
CA THR A 96 -7.64 17.18 2.50
C THR A 96 -9.15 17.41 2.36
N ASN A 97 -9.92 16.35 2.08
CA ASN A 97 -11.36 16.38 1.85
C ASN A 97 -12.21 16.20 3.14
N ILE A 98 -11.61 16.35 4.33
CA ILE A 98 -12.28 16.24 5.64
C ILE A 98 -12.39 17.60 6.31
#